data_AF-A0A7J3ZMM6-F1
#
_entry.id   AF-A0A7J3ZMM6-F1
#
_cell.length_a   1.000
_cell.length_b   1.000
_cell.length_c   1.000
_cell.angle_alpha   90.00
_cell.angle_beta   90.00
_cell.angle_gamma   90.00
#
_symmetry.space_group_name_H-M   'P 1'
#
loop_
_entity.id
_entity.type
_entity.pdbx_description
1 polymer ?
#
loop_
_entity_poly.entity_id
_entity_poly.type
_entity_poly.pdbx_seq_one_letter_code
_entity_poly.pdbx_strand_id
1 'polypeptide(L)'
;MKRNPRDEGLYALFKKTCSGRLPESFYEALIECEHIGATRIFVLDKKERFGLSFTTVMSELGLTGLKASRVKYAFEDEPWDAISELTRDCDSIRLVKGEGLVLSECIEPALEILHAVIEVCGYEDLLVKCFHEWE
;
A
#
# COMPACT_ATOMS: atom_id res chain seq x y z
N MET A 1 -5.49 23.64 -14.05
CA MET A 1 -5.88 22.89 -12.83
C MET A 1 -4.98 23.34 -11.68
N LYS A 2 -5.56 23.85 -10.58
CA LYS A 2 -4.78 24.29 -9.40
C LYS A 2 -4.38 23.03 -8.62
N ARG A 3 -3.06 22.79 -8.45
CA ARG A 3 -2.54 21.73 -7.57
C ARG A 3 -3.06 21.96 -6.15
N ASN A 4 -3.53 20.90 -5.49
CA ASN A 4 -4.07 20.94 -4.14
C ASN A 4 -2.92 21.26 -3.15
N PRO A 5 -3.04 22.22 -2.21
CA PRO A 5 -1.92 22.71 -1.38
C PRO A 5 -1.42 21.74 -0.28
N ARG A 6 -1.77 20.46 -0.36
CA ARG A 6 -1.40 19.41 0.63
C ARG A 6 -0.18 18.62 0.17
N ASP A 7 0.94 19.29 -0.06
CA ASP A 7 2.28 18.68 -0.25
C ASP A 7 2.81 17.96 1.03
N GLU A 8 1.91 17.42 1.85
CA GLU A 8 2.15 16.49 2.97
C GLU A 8 1.48 15.12 2.69
N GLY A 9 1.37 14.73 1.41
CA GLY A 9 0.89 13.41 0.99
C GLY A 9 1.92 12.29 1.22
N LEU A 10 1.54 11.05 0.89
CA LEU A 10 2.46 9.91 0.87
C LEU A 10 3.64 10.20 -0.06
N TYR A 11 3.39 10.82 -1.23
CA TYR A 11 4.48 11.21 -2.14
C TYR A 11 5.55 12.06 -1.46
N ALA A 12 5.15 13.14 -0.78
CA ALA A 12 6.08 14.05 -0.12
C ALA A 12 6.83 13.36 1.02
N LEU A 13 6.13 12.50 1.78
CA LEU A 13 6.73 11.72 2.86
C LEU A 13 7.77 10.72 2.34
N PHE A 14 7.45 10.01 1.25
CA PHE A 14 8.36 9.09 0.58
C PHE A 14 9.58 9.82 0.00
N LYS A 15 9.36 10.94 -0.72
CA LYS A 15 10.45 11.70 -1.35
C LYS A 15 11.43 12.25 -0.31
N LYS A 16 10.90 12.74 0.82
CA LYS A 16 11.71 13.21 1.95
C LYS A 16 12.50 12.08 2.60
N THR A 17 11.84 10.94 2.87
CA THR A 17 12.41 9.86 3.70
C THR A 17 13.34 8.94 2.91
N CYS A 18 12.96 8.58 1.68
CA CYS A 18 13.72 7.62 0.86
C CYS A 18 14.72 8.28 -0.11
N SER A 19 14.89 9.61 -0.06
CA SER A 19 15.74 10.45 -0.95
C SER A 19 16.72 9.67 -1.84
N GLY A 20 16.30 9.40 -3.08
CA GLY A 20 17.12 8.79 -4.14
C GLY A 20 17.20 7.25 -4.16
N ARG A 21 16.58 6.54 -3.20
CA ARG A 21 16.59 5.07 -3.16
C ARG A 21 15.52 4.41 -4.03
N LEU A 22 14.38 5.07 -4.17
CA LEU A 22 13.27 4.56 -4.95
C LEU A 22 13.33 5.11 -6.39
N PRO A 23 12.94 4.31 -7.39
CA PRO A 23 12.94 4.75 -8.79
C PRO A 23 11.92 5.86 -9.05
N GLU A 24 12.12 6.68 -10.07
CA GLU A 24 11.16 7.77 -10.37
C GLU A 24 9.76 7.24 -10.73
N SER A 25 9.69 6.07 -11.38
CA SER A 25 8.43 5.39 -11.71
C SER A 25 7.59 5.03 -10.48
N PHE A 26 8.21 4.78 -9.33
CA PHE A 26 7.48 4.57 -8.07
C PHE A 26 6.73 5.84 -7.66
N TYR A 27 7.40 6.99 -7.74
CA TYR A 27 6.81 8.27 -7.37
C TYR A 27 5.71 8.69 -8.34
N GLU A 28 5.88 8.43 -9.64
CA GLU A 28 4.85 8.69 -10.65
C GLU A 28 3.58 7.87 -10.36
N ALA A 29 3.72 6.57 -10.10
CA ALA A 29 2.60 5.70 -9.75
C ALA A 29 1.89 6.14 -8.44
N LEU A 30 2.66 6.58 -7.45
CA LEU A 30 2.12 7.07 -6.19
C LEU A 30 1.30 8.35 -6.37
N ILE A 31 1.81 9.30 -7.16
CA ILE A 31 1.08 10.52 -7.53
C ILE A 31 -0.21 10.19 -8.27
N GLU A 32 -0.19 9.21 -9.18
CA GLU A 32 -1.37 8.75 -9.90
C GLU A 32 -2.43 8.20 -8.94
N CYS A 33 -2.05 7.33 -8.00
CA CYS A 33 -2.96 6.82 -6.97
C CYS A 33 -3.58 7.94 -6.12
N GLU A 34 -2.78 8.92 -5.71
CA GLU A 34 -3.28 10.08 -4.95
C GLU A 34 -4.21 10.95 -5.81
N HIS A 35 -3.93 11.08 -7.12
CA HIS A 35 -4.73 11.90 -8.03
C HIS A 35 -6.12 11.33 -8.27
N ILE A 36 -6.23 10.01 -8.43
CA ILE A 36 -7.53 9.33 -8.60
C ILE A 36 -8.31 9.22 -7.29
N GLY A 37 -7.70 9.57 -6.15
CA GLY A 37 -8.34 9.53 -4.84
C GLY A 37 -8.48 8.11 -4.30
N ALA A 38 -7.49 7.25 -4.52
CA ALA A 38 -7.48 5.89 -4.01
C ALA A 38 -7.64 5.89 -2.47
N THR A 39 -8.59 5.11 -1.96
CA THR A 39 -8.79 5.00 -0.50
C THR A 39 -7.68 4.18 0.15
N ARG A 40 -7.08 3.28 -0.64
CA ARG A 40 -5.95 2.45 -0.24
C ARG A 40 -4.89 2.38 -1.33
N ILE A 41 -3.63 2.49 -0.93
CA ILE A 41 -2.47 2.35 -1.81
C ILE A 41 -1.61 1.21 -1.27
N PHE A 42 -1.35 0.23 -2.10
CA PHE A 42 -0.45 -0.87 -1.77
C PHE A 42 0.91 -0.63 -2.40
N VAL A 43 1.96 -0.85 -1.62
CA VAL A 43 3.34 -0.85 -2.07
C VAL A 43 3.92 -2.22 -1.75
N LEU A 44 4.21 -2.99 -2.79
CA LEU A 44 4.54 -4.41 -2.69
C LEU A 44 5.97 -4.66 -3.15
N ASP A 45 6.66 -5.59 -2.50
CA ASP A 45 7.93 -6.15 -2.93
C ASP A 45 7.68 -7.47 -3.69
N LYS A 46 7.96 -7.47 -5.00
CA LYS A 46 7.77 -8.63 -5.88
C LYS A 46 8.69 -9.79 -5.59
N LYS A 47 9.87 -9.52 -5.05
CA LYS A 47 10.85 -10.55 -4.75
C LYS A 47 10.38 -11.40 -3.58
N GLU A 48 9.86 -10.75 -2.56
CA GLU A 48 9.59 -11.37 -1.26
C GLU A 48 8.08 -11.63 -1.03
N ARG A 49 7.21 -11.21 -1.95
CA ARG A 49 5.74 -11.42 -1.90
C ARG A 49 5.05 -10.88 -0.64
N PHE A 50 5.60 -9.79 -0.11
CA PHE A 50 5.00 -8.99 0.95
C PHE A 50 4.95 -7.52 0.57
N GLY A 51 4.30 -6.71 1.38
CA GLY A 51 4.31 -5.27 1.20
C GLY A 51 3.57 -4.55 2.32
N LEU A 52 3.22 -3.31 2.02
CA LEU A 52 2.53 -2.41 2.92
C LEU A 52 1.30 -1.81 2.24
N SER A 53 0.18 -1.79 2.96
CA SER A 53 -1.00 -1.01 2.59
C SER A 53 -1.01 0.30 3.36
N PHE A 54 -1.27 1.40 2.66
CA PHE A 54 -1.50 2.72 3.21
C PHE A 54 -2.96 3.07 2.98
N THR A 55 -3.72 3.19 4.05
CA THR A 55 -5.16 3.49 4.01
C THR A 55 -5.41 4.88 4.53
N THR A 56 -6.16 5.65 3.76
CA THR A 56 -6.65 6.95 4.18
C THR A 56 -7.83 6.74 5.14
N VAL A 57 -7.75 7.27 6.36
CA VAL A 57 -8.84 7.20 7.33
C VAL A 57 -9.58 8.53 7.33
N MET A 58 -10.87 8.49 7.02
CA MET A 58 -11.78 9.63 7.17
C MET A 58 -12.63 9.47 8.43
N SER A 59 -12.72 10.53 9.22
CA SER A 59 -13.73 10.67 10.27
C SER A 59 -14.93 11.45 9.77
N GLU A 60 -16.01 11.47 10.55
CA GLU A 60 -17.20 12.30 10.31
C GLU A 60 -16.89 13.81 10.23
N LEU A 61 -15.75 14.24 10.78
CA LEU A 61 -15.26 15.63 10.73
C LEU A 61 -14.30 15.89 9.55
N GLY A 62 -14.07 14.89 8.69
CA GLY A 62 -13.13 14.92 7.56
C GLY A 62 -11.93 13.98 7.74
N LEU A 63 -10.98 14.09 6.82
CA LEU A 63 -9.72 13.34 6.79
C LEU A 63 -8.96 13.44 8.12
N THR A 64 -8.75 12.31 8.79
CA THR A 64 -8.14 12.24 10.14
C THR A 64 -6.76 11.59 10.17
N GLY A 65 -6.34 10.86 9.14
CA GLY A 65 -4.97 10.35 9.07
C GLY A 65 -4.71 9.27 8.05
N LEU A 66 -3.51 8.68 8.13
CA LEU A 66 -3.06 7.53 7.37
C LEU A 66 -2.85 6.36 8.34
N LYS A 67 -3.26 5.15 7.92
CA LYS A 67 -2.93 3.89 8.58
C LYS A 67 -2.03 3.07 7.66
N ALA A 68 -0.97 2.46 8.20
CA ALA A 68 -0.17 1.48 7.49
C ALA A 68 -0.35 0.08 8.08
N SER A 69 -0.40 -0.95 7.24
CA SER A 69 -0.47 -2.36 7.66
C SER A 69 0.37 -3.23 6.72
N ARG A 70 0.93 -4.33 7.22
CA ARG A 70 1.61 -5.32 6.37
C ARG A 70 0.61 -6.16 5.60
N VAL A 71 1.00 -6.54 4.40
CA VAL A 71 0.21 -7.39 3.52
C VAL A 71 1.09 -8.46 2.89
N LYS A 72 0.53 -9.65 2.69
CA LYS A 72 1.09 -10.68 1.82
C LYS A 72 0.25 -10.74 0.55
N TYR A 73 0.82 -11.17 -0.56
CA TYR A 73 0.06 -11.19 -1.81
C TYR A 73 0.47 -12.31 -2.79
N ALA A 74 -0.50 -12.68 -3.62
CA ALA A 74 -0.37 -13.59 -4.75
C ALA A 74 -0.91 -12.94 -6.01
N PHE A 75 -0.51 -13.45 -7.17
CA PHE A 75 -1.19 -13.13 -8.41
C PHE A 75 -2.46 -14.00 -8.55
N GLU A 76 -3.48 -13.48 -9.23
CA GLU A 76 -4.77 -14.18 -9.39
C GLU A 76 -4.68 -15.48 -10.20
N ASP A 77 -3.63 -15.64 -11.02
CA ASP A 77 -3.37 -16.83 -11.81
C ASP A 77 -2.54 -17.90 -11.08
N GLU A 78 -2.11 -17.62 -9.85
CA GLU A 78 -1.38 -18.59 -9.02
C GLU A 78 -2.31 -19.70 -8.49
N PRO A 79 -1.76 -20.90 -8.20
CA PRO A 79 -2.53 -22.00 -7.63
C PRO A 79 -3.19 -21.63 -6.29
N TRP A 80 -4.37 -22.20 -6.03
CA TRP A 80 -5.11 -21.99 -4.78
C TRP A 80 -4.30 -22.34 -3.51
N ASP A 81 -3.39 -23.31 -3.60
CA ASP A 81 -2.52 -23.67 -2.48
C ASP A 81 -1.60 -22.50 -2.10
N ALA A 82 -1.03 -21.80 -3.08
CA ALA A 82 -0.20 -20.62 -2.85
C ALA A 82 -0.99 -19.47 -2.22
N ILE A 83 -2.23 -19.26 -2.65
CA ILE A 83 -3.14 -18.25 -2.07
C ILE A 83 -3.49 -18.62 -0.62
N SER A 84 -3.73 -19.89 -0.35
CA SER A 84 -4.08 -20.39 0.99
C SER A 84 -2.91 -20.23 1.96
N GLU A 85 -1.67 -20.43 1.51
CA GLU A 85 -0.47 -20.22 2.31
C GLU A 85 -0.32 -18.77 2.81
N LEU A 86 -0.76 -17.77 2.03
CA LEU A 86 -0.71 -16.36 2.46
C LEU A 86 -1.51 -16.08 3.73
N THR A 87 -2.57 -16.85 3.95
CA THR A 87 -3.51 -16.67 5.07
C THR A 87 -3.15 -17.48 6.31
N ARG A 88 -2.17 -18.38 6.20
CA ARG A 88 -1.91 -19.42 7.23
C ARG A 88 -1.44 -18.85 8.57
N ASP A 89 -0.71 -17.74 8.55
CA ASP A 89 -0.07 -17.17 9.75
C ASP A 89 -0.82 -15.96 10.32
N CYS A 90 -1.99 -15.60 9.78
CA CYS A 90 -2.77 -14.47 10.26
C CYS A 90 -3.92 -14.96 11.16
N ASP A 91 -4.04 -14.41 12.38
CA ASP A 91 -5.18 -14.70 13.26
C ASP A 91 -6.52 -14.17 12.69
N SER A 92 -6.45 -13.07 11.94
CA SER A 92 -7.58 -12.49 11.24
C SER A 92 -7.12 -11.93 9.91
N ILE A 93 -7.89 -12.20 8.86
CA ILE A 93 -7.54 -11.86 7.48
C ILE A 93 -8.59 -10.95 6.86
N ARG A 94 -8.12 -10.01 6.05
CA ARG A 94 -8.92 -9.35 5.03
C ARG A 94 -8.34 -9.70 3.66
N LEU A 95 -9.14 -10.37 2.84
CA LEU A 95 -8.79 -10.62 1.44
C LEU A 95 -9.26 -9.47 0.57
N VAL A 96 -8.36 -8.93 -0.24
CA VAL A 96 -8.66 -7.92 -1.26
C VAL A 96 -8.29 -8.51 -2.61
N LYS A 97 -9.26 -8.62 -3.51
CA LYS A 97 -9.05 -9.11 -4.87
C LYS A 97 -9.25 -7.97 -5.86
N GLY A 98 -8.35 -7.84 -6.82
CA GLY A 98 -8.45 -6.86 -7.89
C GLY A 98 -7.10 -6.58 -8.53
N GLU A 99 -7.11 -5.95 -9.70
CA GLU A 99 -5.88 -5.56 -10.42
C GLU A 99 -4.92 -6.74 -10.71
N GLY A 100 -5.48 -7.96 -10.82
CA GLY A 100 -4.73 -9.20 -11.05
C GLY A 100 -4.04 -9.77 -9.81
N LEU A 101 -4.39 -9.29 -8.61
CA LEU A 101 -3.80 -9.71 -7.34
C LEU A 101 -4.85 -10.20 -6.34
N VAL A 102 -4.41 -11.13 -5.49
CA VAL A 102 -5.07 -11.48 -4.24
C VAL A 102 -4.16 -11.03 -3.10
N LEU A 103 -4.64 -10.09 -2.30
CA LEU A 103 -3.94 -9.51 -1.16
C LEU A 103 -4.54 -10.08 0.13
N SER A 104 -3.68 -10.56 1.02
CA SER A 104 -4.03 -10.97 2.37
C SER A 104 -3.45 -9.95 3.35
N GLU A 105 -4.33 -9.14 3.94
CA GLU A 105 -3.94 -8.25 5.04
C GLU A 105 -4.18 -9.01 6.35
N CYS A 106 -3.11 -9.30 7.11
CA CYS A 106 -3.28 -9.71 8.49
C CYS A 106 -3.81 -8.49 9.27
N ILE A 107 -4.90 -8.65 10.03
CA ILE A 107 -5.47 -7.56 10.83
C ILE A 107 -4.63 -7.41 12.11
N GLU A 108 -3.45 -6.81 11.94
CA GLU A 108 -2.50 -6.49 12.99
C GLU A 108 -2.66 -5.03 13.46
N PRO A 109 -2.08 -4.65 14.63
CA PRO A 109 -1.97 -3.25 15.01
C PRO A 109 -1.31 -2.43 13.90
N ALA A 110 -1.85 -1.22 13.67
CA ALA A 110 -1.32 -0.31 12.66
C ALA A 110 0.18 -0.06 12.89
N LEU A 111 0.96 -0.10 11.81
CA LEU A 111 2.33 0.38 11.84
C LEU A 111 2.34 1.92 11.92
N GLU A 112 3.32 2.45 12.64
CA GLU A 112 3.64 3.87 12.54
C GLU A 112 4.06 4.19 11.10
N ILE A 113 3.49 5.26 10.54
CA ILE A 113 3.66 5.58 9.11
C ILE A 113 5.13 5.78 8.74
N LEU A 114 5.93 6.41 9.60
CA LEU A 114 7.34 6.62 9.32
C LEU A 114 8.11 5.28 9.25
N HIS A 115 7.81 4.32 10.12
CA HIS A 115 8.41 2.99 10.07
C HIS A 115 8.01 2.24 8.80
N ALA A 116 6.73 2.30 8.41
CA ALA A 116 6.25 1.71 7.16
C ALA A 116 6.96 2.31 5.93
N VAL A 117 7.13 3.63 5.89
CA VAL A 117 7.85 4.31 4.81
C VAL A 117 9.32 3.87 4.75
N ILE A 118 10.00 3.80 5.90
CA ILE A 118 11.40 3.34 5.98
C ILE A 118 11.52 1.89 5.47
N GLU A 119 10.55 1.03 5.81
CA GLU A 119 10.50 -0.36 5.35
C GLU A 119 10.42 -0.43 3.82
N VAL A 120 9.49 0.32 3.21
CA VAL A 120 9.38 0.44 1.74
C VAL A 120 10.65 0.99 1.09
N CYS A 121 11.37 1.93 1.74
CA CYS A 121 12.62 2.46 1.18
C CYS A 121 13.70 1.37 0.96
N GLY A 122 13.53 0.18 1.56
CA GLY A 122 14.42 -0.96 1.42
C GLY A 122 13.98 -1.99 0.38
N TYR A 123 12.82 -1.84 -0.26
CA TYR A 123 12.34 -2.80 -1.25
C TYR A 123 13.12 -2.67 -2.56
N GLU A 124 13.40 -3.81 -3.20
CA GLU A 124 14.22 -3.87 -4.42
C GLU A 124 13.39 -3.88 -5.71
N ASP A 125 12.26 -4.60 -5.72
CA ASP A 125 11.37 -4.70 -6.88
C ASP A 125 9.94 -4.31 -6.51
N LEU A 126 9.64 -3.03 -6.72
CA LEU A 126 8.40 -2.42 -6.26
C LEU A 126 7.25 -2.60 -7.25
N LEU A 127 6.06 -2.81 -6.69
CA LEU A 127 4.78 -2.67 -7.38
C LEU A 127 3.86 -1.76 -6.56
N VAL A 128 3.39 -0.69 -7.17
CA VAL A 128 2.37 0.20 -6.57
C VAL A 128 1.01 -0.15 -7.15
N LYS A 129 0.01 -0.34 -6.30
CA LYS A 129 -1.38 -0.60 -6.71
C LYS A 129 -2.35 0.30 -5.97
N CYS A 130 -3.19 0.98 -6.74
CA CYS A 130 -4.23 1.84 -6.21
C CYS A 130 -5.52 1.02 -6.08
N PHE A 131 -6.16 1.05 -4.92
CA PHE A 131 -7.46 0.43 -4.72
C PHE A 131 -8.46 1.45 -4.20
N HIS A 132 -9.66 1.37 -4.76
CA HIS A 132 -10.85 1.96 -4.17
C HIS A 132 -11.58 0.84 -3.46
N GLU A 133 -12.01 1.07 -2.22
CA GLU A 133 -13.04 0.19 -1.63
C GLU A 133 -14.28 0.36 -2.50
N TRP A 134 -14.58 -0.64 -3.33
CA TRP A 134 -15.89 -0.75 -3.96
C TRP A 134 -16.85 -1.21 -2.85
N GLU A 135 -17.93 -0.45 -2.66
CA GLU A 135 -19.07 -0.82 -1.80
C GLU A 135 -19.71 -2.14 -2.25
#